data_AF-A0A4P6HGY5-F1
#
_entry.id   AF-A0A4P6HGY5-F1
#
_cell.length_a   1.000
_cell.length_b   1.000
_cell.length_c   1.000
_cell.angle_alpha   90.00
_cell.angle_beta   90.00
_cell.angle_gamma   90.00
#
_symmetry.space_group_name_H-M   'P 1'
#
loop_
_entity.id
_entity.type
_entity.pdbx_description
1 polymer ?
#
loop_
_entity_poly.entity_id
_entity_poly.type
_entity_poly.pdbx_seq_one_letter_code
_entity_poly.pdbx_strand_id
1 'polypeptide(L)' 'MGKALRLICASLACLSLTAACSVRDKGPLPSDPRSIWCDHNSPRRDARSDTPRSELDEINKHNFQGAKWCGWKPSEGSGH' A
#
# COMPACT_ATOMS: atom_id res chain seq x y z
N MET A 1 -55.60 -20.86 -2.49
CA MET A 1 -54.24 -21.38 -2.80
C MET A 1 -53.24 -20.22 -3.00
N GLY A 2 -53.20 -19.23 -2.11
CA GLY A 2 -52.39 -17.99 -2.28
C GLY A 2 -51.29 -17.80 -1.25
N LYS A 3 -51.15 -18.72 -0.29
CA LYS A 3 -50.15 -18.66 0.78
C LYS A 3 -48.84 -19.36 0.39
N ALA A 4 -48.93 -20.47 -0.34
CA ALA A 4 -47.76 -21.22 -0.83
C ALA A 4 -46.96 -20.42 -1.89
N LEU A 5 -47.64 -19.69 -2.77
CA LEU A 5 -47.00 -18.87 -3.81
C LEU A 5 -46.20 -17.69 -3.21
N ARG A 6 -46.63 -17.15 -2.07
CA ARG A 6 -45.92 -16.07 -1.36
C ARG A 6 -44.62 -16.55 -0.70
N LEU A 7 -44.59 -17.79 -0.21
CA LEU A 7 -43.40 -18.38 0.41
C LEU A 7 -42.33 -18.74 -0.63
N ILE A 8 -42.73 -19.13 -1.84
CA ILE A 8 -41.81 -19.42 -2.96
C ILE A 8 -41.17 -18.13 -3.48
N CYS A 9 -41.93 -17.05 -3.64
CA CYS A 9 -41.37 -15.75 -4.04
C CYS A 9 -40.43 -15.16 -2.98
N ALA A 10 -40.73 -15.33 -1.68
CA ALA A 10 -39.89 -14.84 -0.59
C ALA A 10 -38.56 -15.61 -0.46
N SER A 11 -38.55 -16.91 -0.78
CA SER A 11 -37.33 -17.73 -0.74
C SER A 11 -36.43 -17.50 -1.96
N LEU A 12 -36.98 -17.22 -3.14
CA LEU A 12 -36.21 -16.82 -4.32
C LEU A 12 -35.57 -15.42 -4.19
N ALA A 13 -36.20 -14.50 -3.46
CA ALA A 13 -35.68 -13.15 -3.26
C ALA A 13 -34.49 -13.07 -2.29
N CYS A 14 -34.35 -14.02 -1.35
CA CYS A 14 -33.21 -14.07 -0.43
C CYS A 14 -31.96 -14.73 -1.02
N LEU A 15 -32.09 -15.55 -2.07
CA LEU A 15 -30.96 -16.29 -2.64
C LEU A 15 -30.13 -15.46 -3.64
N SER A 16 -30.62 -14.30 -4.07
CA SER A 16 -29.94 -13.42 -5.01
C SER A 16 -29.02 -12.37 -4.35
N LEU A 17 -29.01 -12.25 -3.02
CA LEU A 17 -28.15 -11.28 -2.31
C LEU A 17 -26.74 -11.78 -1.97
N THR A 18 -26.43 -13.07 -2.15
CA THR A 18 -25.09 -13.60 -1.79
C THR A 18 -24.08 -13.60 -2.94
N ALA A 19 -24.46 -13.17 -4.15
CA ALA A 19 -23.57 -13.18 -5.31
C ALA A 19 -22.78 -11.86 -5.53
N ALA A 20 -22.94 -10.85 -4.66
CA ALA A 20 -22.33 -9.53 -4.87
C ALA A 20 -20.95 -9.31 -4.23
N CYS A 21 -20.44 -10.24 -3.42
CA CYS A 21 -19.10 -10.12 -2.81
C CYS A 21 -18.03 -10.84 -3.64
N SER A 22 -17.97 -10.57 -4.94
CA SER A 22 -16.87 -11.02 -5.80
C SER A 22 -16.62 -10.04 -6.92
N VAL A 23 -16.69 -8.73 -6.64
CA VAL A 23 -15.93 -7.77 -7.43
C VAL A 23 -14.47 -7.96 -7.04
N ARG A 24 -13.85 -9.04 -7.53
CA ARG A 24 -12.41 -9.05 -7.72
C ARG A 24 -12.19 -7.98 -8.79
N ASP A 25 -11.80 -6.81 -8.34
CA ASP A 25 -11.28 -5.76 -9.19
C ASP A 25 -10.26 -6.41 -10.13
N LYS A 26 -10.67 -6.65 -11.38
CA LYS A 26 -9.77 -6.92 -12.50
C LYS A 26 -9.25 -5.58 -13.03
N GLY A 27 -9.05 -4.61 -12.14
CA GLY A 27 -8.16 -3.50 -12.43
C GLY A 27 -6.75 -4.06 -12.69
N PRO A 28 -5.87 -3.30 -13.34
CA PRO A 28 -4.46 -3.63 -13.33
C PRO A 28 -4.06 -3.90 -11.88
N LEU A 29 -3.27 -4.95 -11.63
CA LEU A 29 -2.66 -5.12 -10.32
C LEU A 29 -2.07 -3.77 -9.92
N PRO A 30 -2.30 -3.28 -8.69
CA PRO A 30 -1.66 -2.05 -8.24
C PRO A 30 -0.18 -2.18 -8.58
N SER A 31 0.39 -1.14 -9.20
CA SER A 31 1.81 -1.09 -9.49
C SER A 31 2.58 -1.52 -8.24
N ASP A 32 3.66 -2.29 -8.42
CA ASP A 32 4.47 -2.80 -7.30
C ASP A 32 4.71 -1.68 -6.28
N PRO A 33 4.24 -1.82 -5.01
CA PRO A 33 4.36 -0.76 -4.01
C PRO A 33 5.79 -0.26 -3.85
N ARG A 34 6.78 -1.12 -4.12
CA ARG A 34 8.19 -0.74 -4.17
C ARG A 34 8.48 0.23 -5.30
N SER A 35 8.00 -0.05 -6.52
CA SER A 35 8.14 0.84 -7.68
C SER A 35 7.51 2.20 -7.40
N ILE A 36 6.25 2.21 -6.93
CA ILE A 36 5.56 3.45 -6.57
C ILE A 36 6.37 4.23 -5.54
N TRP A 37 6.82 3.58 -4.47
CA TRP A 37 7.61 4.27 -3.44
C TRP A 37 8.90 4.87 -4.01
N CYS A 38 9.62 4.14 -4.87
CA CYS A 38 10.83 4.64 -5.51
C CYS A 38 10.57 5.82 -6.45
N ASP A 39 9.45 5.83 -7.17
CA ASP A 39 9.08 6.92 -8.09
C ASP A 39 8.74 8.22 -7.35
N HIS A 40 8.24 8.10 -6.12
CA HIS A 40 7.78 9.25 -5.31
C HIS A 40 8.77 9.72 -4.25
N ASN A 41 9.90 9.03 -4.06
CA ASN A 41 10.86 9.36 -3.02
C ASN A 41 12.26 9.52 -3.59
N SER A 42 13.12 10.20 -2.84
CA SER A 42 14.53 10.40 -3.20
C SER A 42 15.40 10.31 -1.95
N PRO A 43 16.71 10.05 -2.09
CA PRO A 43 17.62 10.01 -0.95
C PRO A 43 17.58 11.34 -0.17
N ARG A 44 17.40 11.27 1.14
CA ARG A 44 17.51 12.44 2.03
C ARG A 44 18.98 12.71 2.35
N ARG A 45 19.39 13.97 2.22
CA ARG A 45 20.76 14.49 2.42
C ARG A 45 20.77 15.82 3.18
N ASP A 46 19.67 16.09 3.85
CA ASP A 46 19.34 17.34 4.52
C ASP A 46 19.66 17.32 6.02
N ALA A 47 20.28 16.25 6.51
CA ALA A 47 20.84 16.21 7.87
C ALA A 47 21.93 17.29 8.04
N ARG A 48 21.86 18.01 9.15
CA ARG A 48 22.79 19.05 9.59
C ARG A 48 23.37 18.70 10.96
N SER A 49 24.37 19.45 11.40
CA SER A 49 25.02 19.23 12.70
C SER A 49 24.08 19.37 13.90
N ASP A 50 23.00 20.13 13.73
CA ASP A 50 21.96 20.40 14.73
C ASP A 50 20.69 19.57 14.53
N THR A 51 20.65 18.65 13.54
CA THR A 51 19.49 17.79 13.32
C THR A 51 19.22 16.94 14.56
N PRO A 52 18.00 16.98 15.13
CA PRO A 52 17.64 16.17 16.29
C PRO A 52 17.84 14.68 16.02
N ARG A 53 18.18 13.93 17.07
CA ARG A 53 18.42 12.48 16.94
C ARG A 53 17.23 11.74 16.33
N SER A 54 16.01 12.10 16.72
CA SER A 54 14.78 11.51 16.17
C SER A 54 14.66 11.72 14.66
N GLU A 55 14.98 12.92 14.18
CA GLU A 55 14.94 13.21 12.74
C GLU A 55 16.06 12.49 11.98
N LEU A 56 17.25 12.37 12.57
CA LEU A 56 18.33 11.54 12.00
C LEU A 56 17.88 10.08 11.86
N ASP A 57 17.16 9.53 12.83
CA ASP A 57 16.66 8.16 12.77
C ASP A 57 15.62 7.98 11.65
N GLU A 58 14.77 8.99 11.40
CA GLU A 58 13.84 9.01 10.26
C GLU A 58 14.56 9.08 8.92
N ILE A 59 15.55 9.96 8.78
CA ILE A 59 16.41 10.08 7.59
C ILE A 59 17.08 8.74 7.30
N ASN A 60 17.67 8.13 8.33
CA ASN A 60 18.38 6.86 8.20
C ASN A 60 17.43 5.73 7.79
N LYS A 61 16.24 5.65 8.41
CA LYS A 61 15.22 4.66 8.05
C LYS A 61 14.77 4.82 6.59
N HIS A 62 14.50 6.05 6.16
CA HIS A 62 14.11 6.38 4.79
C HIS A 62 15.19 5.97 3.78
N ASN A 63 16.43 6.37 4.03
CA ASN A 63 17.56 6.07 3.15
C ASN A 63 17.89 4.56 3.13
N PHE A 64 17.76 3.86 4.26
CA PHE A 64 17.94 2.41 4.32
C PHE A 64 16.89 1.68 3.47
N GLN A 65 15.63 2.10 3.56
CA GLN A 65 14.56 1.56 2.73
C GLN A 65 14.86 1.78 1.24
N GLY A 66 15.24 2.99 0.85
CA GLY A 66 15.60 3.27 -0.55
C GLY A 66 16.89 2.60 -1.03
N ALA A 67 17.85 2.30 -0.14
CA ALA A 67 18.99 1.44 -0.50
C ALA A 67 18.54 0.01 -0.83
N LYS A 68 17.65 -0.55 0.00
CA LYS A 68 17.09 -1.90 -0.18
C LYS A 68 16.18 -1.99 -1.41
N TRP A 69 15.39 -0.93 -1.68
CA TRP A 69 14.31 -0.96 -2.66
C TRP A 69 14.68 -0.28 -3.98
N CYS A 70 15.43 0.81 -3.96
CA CYS A 70 15.65 1.63 -5.14
C CYS A 70 17.12 1.61 -5.60
N GLY A 71 17.99 0.88 -4.89
CA GLY A 71 19.42 0.82 -5.19
C GLY A 71 20.17 2.12 -4.87
N TRP A 72 19.59 2.98 -4.01
CA TRP A 72 20.25 4.22 -3.60
C TRP A 72 21.58 3.94 -2.95
N LYS A 73 22.60 4.71 -3.33
CA LYS A 73 23.92 4.61 -2.73
C LYS A 73 23.97 5.45 -1.46
N PRO A 74 24.78 5.05 -0.47
CA PRO A 74 25.21 5.96 0.57
C PRO A 74 25.81 7.23 -0.07
N SER A 75 25.69 8.37 0.60
CA SER A 75 26.54 9.51 0.25
C SER A 75 28.00 9.10 0.43
N GLU A 76 28.79 9.15 -0.64
CA GLU A 76 30.25 9.06 -0.52
C GLU A 76 30.70 10.26 0.33
N GLY A 77 31.12 10.04 1.58
CA GLY A 77 31.64 11.13 2.43
C GLY A 77 31.34 11.08 3.92
N SER A 78 31.32 9.92 4.58
CA SER A 78 31.45 9.88 6.05
C SER A 78 32.21 8.63 6.50
N GLY A 79 33.38 8.44 5.89
CA GLY A 79 34.44 7.58 6.42
C GLY A 79 35.62 8.48 6.77
N HIS A 80 35.56 9.07 7.96
CA HIS A 80 36.64 9.50 8.87
C HIS A 80 36.08 10.53 9.86
#